data_AF-A0A2G6EDW5-F1
#
_entry.id   AF-A0A2G6EDW5-F1
#
_cell.length_a   1.000
_cell.length_b   1.000
_cell.length_c   1.000
_cell.angle_alpha   90.00
_cell.angle_beta   90.00
_cell.angle_gamma   90.00
#
_symmetry.space_group_name_H-M   'P 1'
#
loop_
_entity.id
_entity.type
_entity.pdbx_description
1 polymer ?
#
loop_
_entity_poly.entity_id
_entity_poly.type
_entity_poly.pdbx_seq_one_letter_code
_entity_poly.pdbx_strand_id
1 'polypeptide(L)'
;MLPLRAIVLTVPPSGVSPAPSRCRSTDRLHTDMSISNEQKARILRLHLAEGWGVNTVADQLGIHHTTVERVLARAGPPRAERTRRPSKLDPWLPFMIETLEQYPTLTAQRLYRMCVNRGHQGGASLFRARVAELRPRPTPEAHLRLRTLPGEQARVDWGHFGKVTIGRAERPLMAFVMVLSYSRRLFLRFYLNQRMEGFLHGHRSAFEYQGRVPRVLLYDNLKSAVLDRQGDAIRFHPTLLELSTWYRFEPRPVAPARGNEKGRVERAIRYVRDNFFAARSLHLSGAVVAEVAANPGIHTRELHERVPELSTKITVGSGKWTSEVPVGSRLLVCLAMQLRIARAATSGSWRTSQYGWCQAPDVQRPSVEEGRLWLVQRYLDRFGPVTTADIRWWTGLTAAQVRKALDALDVEAVAVDDGEAWILPGQLLPEALGVCLLPELDPTPMGYKERSWFLGNHGGVLFDRNGNVGPTIWVDGRIVGGWAVDGEGVPVKPRLRTPLERELSG
;
A
#
# COMPACT_ATOMS: atom_id res chain seq x y z
N MET A 1 -16.46 5.10 3.65
CA MET A 1 -15.63 4.32 2.71
C MET A 1 -14.18 4.68 2.95
N LEU A 2 -13.43 3.85 3.69
CA LEU A 2 -11.98 4.04 3.84
C LEU A 2 -11.30 3.72 2.50
N PRO A 3 -10.42 4.59 1.98
CA PRO A 3 -9.66 4.27 0.78
C PRO A 3 -8.70 3.13 1.12
N LEU A 4 -8.81 2.00 0.41
CA LEU A 4 -7.79 0.96 0.38
C LEU A 4 -6.43 1.64 0.16
N ARG A 5 -5.58 1.66 1.19
CA ARG A 5 -4.22 2.22 1.09
C ARG A 5 -3.45 1.42 0.05
N ALA A 6 -2.68 2.13 -0.77
CA ALA A 6 -1.90 1.52 -1.84
C ALA A 6 -0.97 0.44 -1.27
N ILE A 7 -1.07 -0.79 -1.81
CA ILE A 7 -0.04 -1.80 -1.59
C ILE A 7 1.05 -1.51 -2.61
N VAL A 8 2.14 -0.90 -2.15
CA VAL A 8 3.32 -0.64 -2.97
C VAL A 8 4.15 -1.91 -3.05
N LEU A 9 4.27 -2.49 -4.24
CA LEU A 9 5.20 -3.60 -4.48
C LEU A 9 6.46 -3.06 -5.13
N THR A 10 7.52 -2.97 -4.34
CA THR A 10 8.87 -2.75 -4.85
C THR A 10 9.42 -4.11 -5.27
N VAL A 11 9.34 -4.44 -6.56
CA VAL A 11 10.18 -5.52 -7.10
C VAL A 11 11.58 -4.94 -7.21
N PRO A 12 12.60 -5.46 -6.49
CA PRO A 12 13.96 -5.00 -6.69
C PRO A 12 14.32 -5.24 -8.16
N PRO A 13 15.00 -4.29 -8.84
CA PRO A 13 15.60 -4.61 -10.13
C PRO A 13 16.50 -5.82 -9.89
N SER A 14 16.28 -6.89 -10.66
CA SER A 14 17.24 -8.00 -10.75
C SER A 14 18.64 -7.39 -10.85
N GLY A 15 19.46 -7.63 -9.82
CA GLY A 15 20.66 -6.87 -9.53
C GLY A 15 21.54 -6.65 -10.76
N VAL A 16 21.51 -5.43 -11.27
CA VAL A 16 22.54 -4.87 -12.14
C VAL A 16 22.73 -3.44 -11.66
N SER A 17 23.79 -3.23 -10.89
CA SER A 17 24.24 -1.89 -10.52
C SER A 17 24.64 -1.14 -11.79
N PRO A 18 24.13 0.07 -12.07
CA PRO A 18 24.67 0.87 -13.15
C PRO A 18 25.99 1.47 -12.66
N ALA A 19 27.11 0.95 -13.19
CA ALA A 19 28.39 1.61 -13.07
C ALA A 19 28.30 3.04 -13.64
N PRO A 20 29.02 4.03 -13.08
CA PRO A 20 28.96 5.41 -13.54
C PRO A 20 29.45 5.51 -14.99
N SER A 21 28.58 5.98 -15.87
CA SER A 21 28.92 6.32 -17.24
C SER A 21 29.84 7.53 -17.24
N ARG A 22 31.15 7.30 -17.42
CA ARG A 22 32.03 8.34 -17.97
C ARG A 22 31.56 8.62 -19.39
N CYS A 23 31.04 9.82 -19.56
CA CYS A 23 30.76 10.41 -20.86
C CYS A 23 32.07 10.40 -21.68
N ARG A 24 32.10 9.66 -22.78
CA ARG A 24 32.92 10.00 -23.94
C ARG A 24 32.00 10.03 -25.14
N SER A 25 31.70 11.27 -25.55
CA SER A 25 31.17 11.59 -26.86
C SER A 25 32.11 11.02 -27.92
N THR A 26 31.62 10.09 -28.72
CA THR A 26 32.08 9.93 -30.10
C THR A 26 30.88 9.52 -30.93
N ASP A 27 30.30 10.52 -31.58
CA ASP A 27 29.77 10.35 -32.93
C ASP A 27 30.75 9.50 -33.73
N ARG A 28 30.35 8.28 -34.12
CA ARG A 28 30.93 7.60 -35.28
C ARG A 28 29.84 6.80 -35.97
N LEU A 29 29.64 7.23 -37.21
CA LEU A 29 28.82 6.64 -38.24
C LEU A 29 29.01 5.12 -38.33
N HIS A 30 27.91 4.44 -38.65
CA HIS A 30 27.88 3.05 -39.09
C HIS A 30 28.96 2.80 -40.16
N THR A 31 29.83 1.82 -39.92
CA THR A 31 30.57 1.16 -41.00
C THR A 31 30.72 -0.30 -40.65
N ASP A 32 29.90 -1.13 -41.28
CA ASP A 32 30.01 -2.58 -41.27
C ASP A 32 31.18 -2.94 -42.19
N MET A 33 32.39 -3.02 -41.63
CA MET A 33 33.60 -3.39 -42.38
C MET A 33 33.83 -4.89 -42.24
N SER A 34 33.47 -5.65 -43.27
CA SER A 34 33.94 -7.02 -43.44
C SER A 34 35.47 -7.05 -43.50
N ILE A 35 36.14 -7.70 -42.55
CA ILE A 35 37.59 -7.90 -42.59
C ILE A 35 37.98 -8.60 -43.91
N SER A 36 38.92 -8.01 -44.64
CA SER A 36 39.40 -8.54 -45.92
C SER A 36 40.17 -9.85 -45.73
N ASN A 37 40.23 -10.71 -46.75
CA ASN A 37 41.00 -11.95 -46.68
C ASN A 37 42.50 -11.71 -46.49
N GLU A 38 43.01 -10.58 -46.99
CA GLU A 38 44.39 -10.14 -46.78
C GLU A 38 44.68 -9.80 -45.30
N GLN A 39 43.75 -9.14 -44.64
CA GLN A 39 43.84 -8.86 -43.21
C GLN A 39 43.80 -10.15 -42.38
N LYS A 40 42.99 -11.16 -42.77
CA LYS A 40 43.00 -12.48 -42.11
C LYS A 40 44.34 -13.18 -42.26
N ALA A 41 44.92 -13.16 -43.47
CA ALA A 41 46.22 -13.77 -43.73
C ALA A 41 47.33 -13.13 -42.89
N ARG A 42 47.33 -11.79 -42.75
CA ARG A 42 48.26 -11.05 -41.87
C ARG A 42 48.11 -11.45 -40.40
N ILE A 43 46.89 -11.55 -39.89
CA ILE A 43 46.62 -11.99 -38.51
C ILE A 43 47.21 -13.38 -38.26
N LEU A 44 46.97 -14.32 -39.19
CA LEU A 44 47.45 -15.69 -39.06
C LEU A 44 48.98 -15.77 -39.15
N ARG A 45 49.61 -15.01 -40.04
CA ARG A 45 51.08 -14.96 -40.16
C ARG A 45 51.73 -14.42 -38.88
N LEU A 46 51.28 -13.26 -38.40
CA LEU A 46 51.85 -12.60 -37.23
C LEU A 46 51.71 -13.45 -35.96
N HIS A 47 50.57 -14.14 -35.79
CA HIS A 47 50.33 -14.95 -34.60
C HIS A 47 50.95 -16.35 -34.69
N LEU A 48 50.79 -17.06 -35.81
CA LEU A 48 51.16 -18.47 -35.93
C LEU A 48 52.60 -18.69 -36.43
N ALA A 49 53.11 -17.82 -37.30
CA ALA A 49 54.47 -17.93 -37.83
C ALA A 49 55.47 -17.08 -37.02
N GLU A 50 55.07 -15.87 -36.61
CA GLU A 50 55.95 -14.93 -35.90
C GLU A 50 55.77 -14.97 -34.37
N GLY A 51 54.73 -15.65 -33.86
CA GLY A 51 54.52 -15.88 -32.42
C GLY A 51 54.01 -14.67 -31.63
N TRP A 52 53.47 -13.65 -32.28
CA TRP A 52 53.04 -12.41 -31.61
C TRP A 52 51.76 -12.63 -30.80
N GLY A 53 51.66 -12.01 -29.63
CA GLY A 53 50.45 -12.08 -28.79
C GLY A 53 49.23 -11.41 -29.44
N VAL A 54 48.01 -11.86 -29.08
CA VAL A 54 46.74 -11.37 -29.66
C VAL A 54 46.59 -9.85 -29.58
N ASN A 55 46.93 -9.25 -28.44
CA ASN A 55 46.84 -7.80 -28.25
C ASN A 55 47.91 -7.06 -29.09
N THR A 56 49.11 -7.63 -29.20
CA THR A 56 50.18 -7.08 -30.05
C THR A 56 49.78 -7.06 -31.53
N VAL A 57 49.14 -8.13 -32.01
CA VAL A 57 48.60 -8.20 -33.38
C VAL A 57 47.45 -7.21 -33.58
N ALA A 58 46.58 -7.06 -32.57
CA ALA A 58 45.46 -6.13 -32.59
C ALA A 58 45.93 -4.67 -32.70
N ASP A 59 46.90 -4.29 -31.87
CA ASP A 59 47.47 -2.95 -31.85
C ASP A 59 48.23 -2.64 -33.15
N GLN A 60 49.03 -3.59 -33.66
CA GLN A 60 49.79 -3.43 -34.89
C GLN A 60 48.92 -3.25 -36.13
N LEU A 61 47.80 -3.99 -36.20
CA LEU A 61 46.89 -3.96 -37.34
C LEU A 61 45.73 -2.95 -37.18
N GLY A 62 45.65 -2.24 -36.04
CA GLY A 62 44.59 -1.28 -35.75
C GLY A 62 43.19 -1.92 -35.70
N ILE A 63 43.10 -3.20 -35.34
CA ILE A 63 41.86 -3.97 -35.30
C ILE A 63 41.55 -4.41 -33.87
N HIS A 64 40.27 -4.50 -33.53
CA HIS A 64 39.88 -4.92 -32.19
C HIS A 64 40.33 -6.37 -31.89
N HIS A 65 40.91 -6.60 -30.71
CA HIS A 65 41.46 -7.91 -30.29
C HIS A 65 40.46 -9.07 -30.44
N THR A 66 39.17 -8.84 -30.19
CA THR A 66 38.13 -9.88 -30.40
C THR A 66 37.98 -10.32 -31.86
N THR A 67 38.41 -9.50 -32.82
CA THR A 67 38.43 -9.87 -34.24
C THR A 67 39.65 -10.73 -34.57
N VAL A 68 40.81 -10.42 -33.97
CA VAL A 68 42.01 -11.28 -34.02
C VAL A 68 41.70 -12.65 -33.45
N GLU A 69 41.12 -12.72 -32.24
CA GLU A 69 40.71 -13.98 -31.59
C GLU A 69 39.74 -14.79 -32.45
N ARG A 70 38.80 -14.13 -33.13
CA ARG A 70 37.82 -14.80 -33.99
C ARG A 70 38.45 -15.39 -35.25
N VAL A 71 39.44 -14.72 -35.82
CA VAL A 71 40.20 -15.24 -36.99
C VAL A 71 41.05 -16.43 -36.56
N LEU A 72 41.73 -16.35 -35.42
CA LEU A 72 42.52 -17.45 -34.86
C LEU A 72 41.65 -18.66 -34.49
N ALA A 73 40.50 -18.44 -33.88
CA ALA A 73 39.57 -19.50 -33.49
C ALA A 73 38.94 -20.25 -34.69
N ARG A 74 38.86 -19.60 -35.85
CA ARG A 74 38.37 -20.23 -37.09
C ARG A 74 39.47 -20.92 -37.91
N ALA A 75 40.74 -20.62 -37.65
CA ALA A 75 41.88 -21.13 -38.42
C ALA A 75 42.68 -22.22 -37.69
N GLY A 76 42.59 -22.34 -36.36
CA GLY A 76 43.22 -23.41 -35.59
C GLY A 76 42.33 -24.66 -35.43
N PRO A 77 42.90 -25.84 -35.10
CA PRO A 77 42.11 -27.01 -34.74
C PRO A 77 41.24 -26.70 -33.51
N PRO A 78 40.02 -27.27 -33.43
CA PRO A 78 39.04 -26.92 -32.42
C PRO A 78 39.62 -27.11 -31.01
N ARG A 79 39.49 -26.06 -30.19
CA ARG A 79 39.92 -26.06 -28.80
C ARG A 79 39.24 -27.24 -28.09
N ALA A 80 40.05 -28.14 -27.51
CA ALA A 80 39.57 -29.32 -26.78
C ALA A 80 38.42 -28.93 -25.85
N GLU A 81 37.25 -29.55 -26.05
CA GLU A 81 36.08 -29.31 -25.24
C GLU A 81 36.43 -29.59 -23.78
N ARG A 82 36.33 -28.57 -22.93
CA ARG A 82 36.42 -28.76 -21.48
C ARG A 82 35.39 -29.81 -21.10
N THR A 83 35.84 -30.95 -20.57
CA THR A 83 34.99 -32.00 -20.03
C THR A 83 34.01 -31.37 -19.03
N ARG A 84 32.71 -31.37 -19.38
CA ARG A 84 31.65 -30.81 -18.54
C ARG A 84 31.60 -31.63 -17.25
N ARG A 85 31.78 -30.96 -16.11
CA ARG A 85 31.58 -31.59 -14.80
C ARG A 85 30.12 -32.05 -14.69
N PRO A 86 29.85 -33.24 -14.14
CA PRO A 86 28.48 -33.70 -13.89
C PRO A 86 27.73 -32.69 -13.02
N SER A 87 26.55 -32.31 -13.48
CA SER A 87 25.63 -31.43 -12.78
C SER A 87 24.68 -32.24 -11.89
N LYS A 88 24.25 -31.65 -10.76
CA LYS A 88 23.14 -32.19 -9.93
C LYS A 88 21.82 -32.35 -10.71
N LEU A 89 21.75 -31.81 -11.92
CA LEU A 89 20.64 -31.92 -12.85
C LEU A 89 20.69 -33.18 -13.73
N ASP A 90 21.88 -33.75 -13.96
CA ASP A 90 22.07 -34.82 -14.95
C ASP A 90 21.22 -36.08 -14.66
N PRO A 91 21.04 -36.52 -13.40
CA PRO A 91 20.14 -37.64 -13.08
C PRO A 91 18.67 -37.39 -13.43
N TRP A 92 18.26 -36.12 -13.60
CA TRP A 92 16.88 -35.72 -13.88
C TRP A 92 16.62 -35.50 -15.36
N LEU A 93 17.65 -35.53 -16.21
CA LEU A 93 17.52 -35.29 -17.65
C LEU A 93 16.55 -36.26 -18.35
N PRO A 94 16.58 -37.59 -18.09
CA PRO A 94 15.65 -38.51 -18.75
C PRO A 94 14.18 -38.16 -18.45
N PHE A 95 13.87 -37.92 -17.16
CA PHE A 95 12.53 -37.51 -16.73
C PHE A 95 12.11 -36.17 -17.34
N MET A 96 13.04 -35.22 -17.45
CA MET A 96 12.76 -33.92 -18.07
C MET A 96 12.43 -34.05 -19.55
N ILE A 97 13.16 -34.89 -20.29
CA ILE A 97 12.94 -35.11 -21.73
C ILE A 97 11.59 -35.79 -21.92
N GLU A 98 11.33 -36.92 -21.25
CA GLU A 98 10.07 -37.66 -21.34
C GLU A 98 8.85 -36.78 -21.00
N THR A 99 8.95 -35.98 -19.94
CA THR A 99 7.86 -35.07 -19.55
C THR A 99 7.64 -33.95 -20.57
N LEU A 100 8.70 -33.46 -21.23
CA LEU A 100 8.60 -32.43 -22.26
C LEU A 100 8.12 -32.99 -23.61
N GLU A 101 8.40 -34.25 -23.91
CA GLU A 101 7.82 -34.97 -25.05
C GLU A 101 6.32 -35.17 -24.86
N GLN A 102 5.91 -35.60 -23.66
CA GLN A 102 4.50 -35.80 -23.32
C GLN A 102 3.73 -34.47 -23.17
N TYR A 103 4.38 -33.43 -22.67
CA TYR A 103 3.77 -32.11 -22.46
C TYR A 103 4.67 -30.96 -22.99
N PRO A 104 4.71 -30.73 -24.32
CA PRO A 104 5.61 -29.74 -24.94
C PRO A 104 5.43 -28.30 -24.45
N THR A 105 4.22 -27.94 -24.00
CA THR A 105 3.87 -26.59 -23.52
C THR A 105 4.07 -26.39 -22.01
N LEU A 106 4.47 -27.43 -21.27
CA LEU A 106 4.62 -27.38 -19.81
C LEU A 106 5.59 -26.28 -19.40
N THR A 107 5.32 -25.51 -18.34
CA THR A 107 6.25 -24.45 -17.92
C THR A 107 7.48 -25.03 -17.23
N ALA A 108 8.66 -24.44 -17.47
CA ALA A 108 9.91 -24.88 -16.83
C ALA A 108 9.83 -24.84 -15.28
N GLN A 109 9.01 -23.93 -14.71
CA GLN A 109 8.77 -23.85 -13.27
C GLN A 109 7.92 -25.02 -12.75
N ARG A 110 6.94 -25.51 -13.52
CA ARG A 110 6.14 -26.67 -13.14
C ARG A 110 6.98 -27.95 -13.20
N LEU A 111 7.78 -28.12 -14.26
CA LEU A 111 8.71 -29.23 -14.39
C LEU A 111 9.77 -29.22 -13.27
N TYR A 112 10.27 -28.04 -12.90
CA TYR A 112 11.18 -27.88 -11.75
C TYR A 112 10.54 -28.36 -10.45
N ARG A 113 9.30 -27.92 -10.15
CA ARG A 113 8.56 -28.41 -8.96
C ARG A 113 8.34 -29.92 -8.98
N MET A 114 8.08 -30.50 -10.15
CA MET A 114 7.94 -31.96 -10.29
C MET A 114 9.24 -32.70 -9.95
N CYS A 115 10.40 -32.15 -10.34
CA CYS A 115 11.70 -32.71 -9.99
C CYS A 115 12.05 -32.49 -8.51
N VAL A 116 11.76 -31.30 -7.96
CA VAL A 116 12.01 -30.99 -6.54
C VAL A 116 11.19 -31.90 -5.62
N ASN A 117 9.92 -32.12 -5.93
CA ASN A 117 9.05 -33.04 -5.17
C ASN A 117 9.52 -34.49 -5.23
N ARG A 118 10.35 -34.85 -6.22
CA ARG A 118 10.95 -36.19 -6.36
C ARG A 118 12.36 -36.27 -5.76
N GLY A 119 12.90 -35.17 -5.24
CA GLY A 119 14.21 -35.14 -4.56
C GLY A 119 15.30 -34.32 -5.27
N HIS A 120 14.98 -33.53 -6.30
CA HIS A 120 15.96 -32.65 -6.93
C HIS A 120 16.38 -31.50 -6.01
N GLN A 121 17.69 -31.40 -5.70
CA GLN A 121 18.26 -30.38 -4.80
C GLN A 121 18.99 -29.24 -5.55
N GLY A 122 18.83 -29.13 -6.86
CA GLY A 122 19.48 -28.11 -7.68
C GLY A 122 18.74 -26.78 -7.71
N GLY A 123 19.48 -25.71 -8.07
CA GLY A 123 18.94 -24.36 -8.18
C GLY A 123 18.11 -24.16 -9.45
N ALA A 124 16.99 -23.42 -9.33
CA ALA A 124 16.03 -23.19 -10.41
C ALA A 124 16.63 -22.49 -11.65
N SER A 125 17.71 -21.70 -11.49
CA SER A 125 18.35 -20.99 -12.61
C SER A 125 19.03 -21.93 -13.59
N LEU A 126 19.83 -22.88 -13.10
CA LEU A 126 20.50 -23.90 -13.92
C LEU A 126 19.48 -24.84 -14.57
N PHE A 127 18.44 -25.20 -13.82
CA PHE A 127 17.33 -26.02 -14.32
C PHE A 127 16.65 -25.38 -15.54
N ARG A 128 16.27 -24.09 -15.44
CA ARG A 128 15.63 -23.36 -16.54
C ARG A 128 16.53 -23.22 -17.76
N ALA A 129 17.82 -22.98 -17.56
CA ALA A 129 18.80 -22.91 -18.65
C ALA A 129 18.84 -24.22 -19.44
N ARG A 130 18.86 -25.36 -18.75
CA ARG A 130 18.87 -26.68 -19.41
C ARG A 130 17.56 -26.99 -20.13
N VAL A 131 16.41 -26.64 -19.54
CA VAL A 131 15.10 -26.80 -20.22
C VAL A 131 15.04 -25.96 -21.50
N ALA A 132 15.68 -24.80 -21.52
CA ALA A 132 15.74 -23.97 -22.73
C ALA A 132 16.64 -24.58 -23.83
N GLU A 133 17.65 -25.39 -23.47
CA GLU A 133 18.45 -26.16 -24.44
C GLU A 133 17.67 -27.35 -25.02
N LEU A 134 16.82 -27.99 -24.21
CA LEU A 134 16.01 -29.15 -24.63
C LEU A 134 14.81 -28.77 -25.50
N ARG A 135 14.48 -27.48 -25.62
CA ARG A 135 13.38 -27.01 -26.46
C ARG A 135 13.91 -26.51 -27.81
N PRO A 136 13.17 -26.77 -28.90
CA PRO A 136 13.47 -26.11 -30.16
C PRO A 136 13.43 -24.59 -29.95
N ARG A 137 14.50 -23.90 -30.37
CA ARG A 137 14.54 -22.44 -30.29
C ARG A 137 13.47 -21.88 -31.23
N PRO A 138 12.50 -21.09 -30.73
CA PRO A 138 11.55 -20.45 -31.62
C PRO A 138 12.30 -19.55 -32.60
N THR A 139 11.84 -19.52 -33.85
CA THR A 139 12.37 -18.64 -34.89
C THR A 139 12.35 -17.21 -34.34
N PRO A 140 13.49 -16.50 -34.29
CA PRO A 140 13.52 -15.16 -33.74
C PRO A 140 12.75 -14.22 -34.67
N GLU A 141 11.52 -13.86 -34.28
CA GLU A 141 10.82 -12.73 -34.89
C GLU A 141 11.60 -11.45 -34.57
N ALA A 142 11.94 -10.69 -35.61
CA ALA A 142 12.64 -9.42 -35.45
C ALA A 142 11.70 -8.40 -34.77
N HIS A 143 11.84 -8.26 -33.46
CA HIS A 143 11.12 -7.24 -32.71
C HIS A 143 11.90 -5.92 -32.74
N LEU A 144 11.26 -4.83 -33.17
CA LEU A 144 11.81 -3.48 -33.02
C LEU A 144 12.04 -3.18 -31.54
N ARG A 145 13.30 -3.07 -31.12
CA ARG A 145 13.66 -2.77 -29.73
C ARG A 145 13.52 -1.27 -29.48
N LEU A 146 12.30 -0.83 -29.17
CA LEU A 146 12.02 0.56 -28.78
C LEU A 146 12.83 0.92 -27.52
N ARG A 147 13.80 1.82 -27.66
CA ARG A 147 14.53 2.45 -26.55
C ARG A 147 13.71 3.63 -26.04
N THR A 148 13.47 3.67 -24.74
CA THR A 148 12.83 4.80 -24.04
C THR A 148 13.81 5.28 -22.97
N LEU A 149 13.98 6.58 -22.80
CA LEU A 149 14.80 7.18 -21.76
C LEU A 149 14.11 7.07 -20.38
N PRO A 150 14.88 7.20 -19.28
CA PRO A 150 14.31 7.32 -17.93
C PRO A 150 13.27 8.46 -17.87
N GLY A 151 12.08 8.17 -17.34
CA GLY A 151 11.00 9.15 -17.19
C GLY A 151 10.31 9.58 -18.50
N GLU A 152 10.74 9.09 -19.67
CA GLU A 152 10.15 9.46 -20.95
C GLU A 152 8.71 8.98 -21.07
N GLN A 153 8.46 7.73 -20.68
CA GLN A 153 7.20 7.07 -20.96
C GLN A 153 6.79 6.12 -19.84
N ALA A 154 5.48 6.05 -19.57
CA ALA A 154 4.86 4.99 -18.82
C ALA A 154 3.60 4.49 -19.52
N ARG A 155 3.15 3.28 -19.17
CA ARG A 155 1.87 2.75 -19.63
C ARG A 155 0.93 2.57 -18.45
N VAL A 156 -0.33 2.94 -18.65
CA VAL A 156 -1.40 2.85 -17.67
C VAL A 156 -2.50 1.91 -18.16
N ASP A 157 -3.01 1.06 -17.27
CA ASP A 157 -4.11 0.14 -17.59
C ASP A 157 -4.91 -0.27 -16.34
N TRP A 158 -6.06 -0.90 -16.56
CA TRP A 158 -6.86 -1.57 -15.55
C TRP A 158 -6.65 -3.10 -15.59
N GLY A 159 -6.25 -3.69 -14.47
CA GLY A 159 -6.24 -5.14 -14.29
C GLY A 159 -7.48 -5.61 -13.52
N HIS A 160 -8.22 -6.61 -14.04
CA HIS A 160 -9.30 -7.26 -13.29
C HIS A 160 -8.73 -8.40 -12.40
N PHE A 161 -9.07 -8.38 -11.11
CA PHE A 161 -8.57 -9.30 -10.07
C PHE A 161 -9.69 -10.10 -9.39
N GLY A 162 -10.77 -10.36 -10.13
CA GLY A 162 -11.92 -11.12 -9.63
C GLY A 162 -12.93 -10.21 -8.93
N LYS A 163 -13.71 -10.80 -8.04
CA LYS A 163 -14.69 -10.08 -7.21
C LYS A 163 -14.32 -10.21 -5.74
N VAL A 164 -14.70 -9.21 -4.96
CA VAL A 164 -14.60 -9.19 -3.51
C VAL A 164 -15.98 -8.97 -2.90
N THR A 165 -16.27 -9.71 -1.84
CA THR A 165 -17.51 -9.57 -1.09
C THR A 165 -17.35 -8.46 -0.05
N ILE A 166 -18.20 -7.43 -0.13
CA ILE A 166 -18.24 -6.32 0.82
C ILE A 166 -19.67 -6.24 1.36
N GLY A 167 -19.84 -6.65 2.62
CA GLY A 167 -21.17 -6.86 3.19
C GLY A 167 -21.89 -8.00 2.46
N ARG A 168 -23.13 -7.74 1.99
CA ARG A 168 -23.93 -8.69 1.19
C ARG A 168 -23.71 -8.57 -0.32
N ALA A 169 -22.86 -7.65 -0.78
CA ALA A 169 -22.69 -7.35 -2.20
C ALA A 169 -21.34 -7.84 -2.73
N GLU A 170 -21.35 -8.50 -3.87
CA GLU A 170 -20.13 -8.75 -4.65
C GLU A 170 -19.77 -7.53 -5.49
N ARG A 171 -18.50 -7.13 -5.44
CA ARG A 171 -17.96 -6.01 -6.24
C ARG A 171 -16.72 -6.46 -7.01
N PRO A 172 -16.50 -5.99 -8.25
CA PRO A 172 -15.27 -6.30 -8.96
C PRO A 172 -14.06 -5.67 -8.26
N LEU A 173 -12.95 -6.38 -8.18
CA LEU A 173 -11.67 -5.86 -7.71
C LEU A 173 -10.83 -5.45 -8.91
N MET A 174 -10.71 -4.16 -9.14
CA MET A 174 -9.98 -3.58 -10.25
C MET A 174 -8.68 -2.99 -9.75
N ALA A 175 -7.56 -3.24 -10.43
CA ALA A 175 -6.28 -2.63 -10.12
C ALA A 175 -5.93 -1.59 -11.17
N PHE A 176 -5.72 -0.35 -10.74
CA PHE A 176 -5.03 0.66 -11.53
C PHE A 176 -3.55 0.28 -11.56
N VAL A 177 -2.97 0.20 -12.75
CA VAL A 177 -1.58 -0.21 -12.95
C VAL A 177 -0.86 0.83 -13.79
N MET A 178 0.29 1.30 -13.31
CA MET A 178 1.21 2.15 -14.08
C MET A 178 2.60 1.51 -14.10
N VAL A 179 3.18 1.34 -15.29
CA VAL A 179 4.51 0.74 -15.47
C VAL A 179 5.40 1.69 -16.24
N LEU A 180 6.54 2.08 -15.66
CA LEU A 180 7.56 2.88 -16.36
C LEU A 180 8.21 2.08 -17.49
N SER A 181 8.28 2.68 -18.69
CA SER A 181 8.78 2.01 -19.89
C SER A 181 10.28 1.72 -19.87
N TYR A 182 11.09 2.49 -19.14
CA TYR A 182 12.53 2.26 -19.00
C TYR A 182 12.83 1.23 -17.90
N SER A 183 12.50 1.55 -16.65
CA SER A 183 12.93 0.79 -15.46
C SER A 183 12.03 -0.38 -15.09
N ARG A 184 10.85 -0.51 -15.72
CA ARG A 184 9.80 -1.47 -15.31
C ARG A 184 9.26 -1.27 -13.90
N ARG A 185 9.56 -0.13 -13.25
CA ARG A 185 9.00 0.20 -11.95
C ARG A 185 7.48 0.22 -12.07
N LEU A 186 6.84 -0.57 -11.21
CA LEU A 186 5.40 -0.80 -11.14
C LEU A 186 4.80 0.06 -10.04
N PHE A 187 3.69 0.70 -10.33
CA PHE A 187 2.75 1.23 -9.35
C PHE A 187 1.41 0.52 -9.54
N LEU A 188 0.80 0.08 -8.44
CA LEU A 188 -0.48 -0.62 -8.46
C LEU A 188 -1.38 -0.14 -7.32
N ARG A 189 -2.67 0.02 -7.60
CA ARG A 189 -3.68 0.34 -6.58
C ARG A 189 -5.04 -0.28 -6.87
N PHE A 190 -5.67 -0.88 -5.87
CA PHE A 190 -6.98 -1.51 -6.01
C PHE A 190 -8.16 -0.55 -5.79
N TYR A 191 -9.22 -0.78 -6.54
CA TYR A 191 -10.50 -0.08 -6.59
C TYR A 191 -11.63 -1.08 -6.79
N LEU A 192 -12.87 -0.66 -6.48
CA LEU A 192 -14.07 -1.50 -6.62
C LEU A 192 -14.82 -1.31 -7.95
N ASN A 193 -14.26 -0.49 -8.84
CA ASN A 193 -14.78 -0.17 -10.16
C ASN A 193 -13.69 0.54 -10.99
N GLN A 194 -13.97 0.81 -12.26
CA GLN A 194 -13.08 1.52 -13.19
C GLN A 194 -13.55 2.97 -13.46
N ARG A 195 -14.29 3.58 -12.53
CA ARG A 195 -14.85 4.93 -12.72
C ARG A 195 -13.74 5.97 -12.77
N MET A 196 -14.05 7.10 -13.40
CA MET A 196 -13.12 8.22 -13.60
C MET A 196 -12.45 8.67 -12.29
N GLU A 197 -13.20 8.77 -11.19
CA GLU A 197 -12.66 9.14 -9.87
C GLU A 197 -11.48 8.26 -9.44
N GLY A 198 -11.62 6.93 -9.56
CA GLY A 198 -10.57 5.98 -9.24
C GLY A 198 -9.39 6.07 -10.22
N PHE A 199 -9.67 6.38 -11.48
CA PHE A 199 -8.66 6.58 -12.51
C PHE A 199 -7.80 7.82 -12.24
N LEU A 200 -8.40 8.95 -11.91
CA LEU A 200 -7.69 10.18 -11.54
C LEU A 200 -6.88 10.00 -10.25
N HIS A 201 -7.49 9.38 -9.24
CA HIS A 201 -6.81 9.08 -7.97
C HIS A 201 -5.62 8.14 -8.17
N GLY A 202 -5.73 7.19 -9.10
CA GLY A 202 -4.66 6.28 -9.49
C GLY A 202 -3.45 7.02 -10.03
N HIS A 203 -3.67 7.98 -10.95
CA HIS A 203 -2.60 8.82 -11.50
C HIS A 203 -1.94 9.68 -10.45
N ARG A 204 -2.73 10.45 -9.68
CA ARG A 204 -2.21 11.29 -8.59
C ARG A 204 -1.34 10.47 -7.63
N SER A 205 -1.86 9.33 -7.17
CA SER A 205 -1.12 8.45 -6.25
C SER A 205 0.18 7.92 -6.88
N ALA A 206 0.15 7.59 -8.18
CA ALA A 206 1.34 7.10 -8.89
C ALA A 206 2.42 8.19 -9.01
N PHE A 207 2.02 9.43 -9.31
CA PHE A 207 2.94 10.57 -9.42
C PHE A 207 3.54 10.95 -8.08
N GLU A 208 2.72 11.00 -7.03
CA GLU A 208 3.18 11.24 -5.65
C GLU A 208 4.19 10.16 -5.22
N TYR A 209 3.90 8.89 -5.50
CA TYR A 209 4.81 7.78 -5.20
C TYR A 209 6.15 7.86 -5.97
N GLN A 210 6.11 8.30 -7.22
CA GLN A 210 7.31 8.45 -8.05
C GLN A 210 8.09 9.73 -7.72
N GLY A 211 7.46 10.71 -7.05
CA GLY A 211 7.98 12.06 -6.85
C GLY A 211 8.15 12.86 -8.15
N ARG A 212 7.71 12.32 -9.29
CA ARG A 212 7.88 12.85 -10.66
C ARG A 212 6.75 12.32 -11.55
N VAL A 213 6.55 12.99 -12.69
CA VAL A 213 5.55 12.62 -13.71
C VAL A 213 6.28 12.19 -14.99
N PRO A 214 5.90 11.06 -15.63
CA PRO A 214 6.43 10.69 -16.94
C PRO A 214 6.00 11.67 -18.03
N ARG A 215 6.84 11.92 -19.04
CA ARG A 215 6.50 12.85 -20.13
C ARG A 215 5.32 12.37 -20.98
N VAL A 216 5.26 11.08 -21.27
CA VAL A 216 4.21 10.45 -22.08
C VAL A 216 3.55 9.32 -21.30
N LEU A 217 2.21 9.34 -21.22
CA LEU A 217 1.42 8.24 -20.69
C LEU A 217 0.66 7.54 -21.81
N LEU A 218 0.95 6.25 -21.97
CA LEU A 218 0.30 5.38 -22.93
C LEU A 218 -0.99 4.78 -22.33
N TYR A 219 -2.09 4.93 -23.05
CA TYR A 219 -3.38 4.34 -22.72
C TYR A 219 -3.83 3.37 -23.81
N ASP A 220 -4.29 2.17 -23.41
CA ASP A 220 -5.09 1.32 -24.30
C ASP A 220 -6.52 1.88 -24.38
N ASN A 221 -7.42 1.28 -25.18
CA ASN A 221 -8.79 1.75 -25.45
C ASN A 221 -9.76 1.66 -24.23
N LEU A 222 -9.27 2.00 -23.04
CA LEU A 222 -9.99 2.00 -21.78
C LEU A 222 -10.95 3.19 -21.73
N LYS A 223 -12.21 2.92 -21.39
CA LYS A 223 -13.30 3.91 -21.34
C LYS A 223 -13.02 5.10 -20.41
N SER A 224 -12.15 4.92 -19.41
CA SER A 224 -11.72 5.99 -18.50
C SER A 224 -10.75 6.99 -19.16
N ALA A 225 -10.18 6.68 -20.32
CA ALA A 225 -9.25 7.54 -21.04
C ALA A 225 -9.75 7.92 -22.43
N VAL A 226 -10.39 6.99 -23.14
CA VAL A 226 -10.85 7.19 -24.52
C VAL A 226 -12.38 7.14 -24.55
N LEU A 227 -13.00 8.19 -25.08
CA LEU A 227 -14.46 8.27 -25.26
C LEU A 227 -14.90 7.62 -26.58
N ASP A 228 -14.19 7.90 -27.66
CA ASP A 228 -14.47 7.36 -28.98
C ASP A 228 -13.18 7.22 -29.79
N ARG A 229 -13.16 6.23 -30.68
CA ARG A 229 -12.06 5.96 -31.60
C ARG A 229 -12.62 5.69 -33.00
N GLN A 230 -12.36 6.62 -33.92
CA GLN A 230 -12.72 6.49 -35.33
C GLN A 230 -11.45 6.50 -36.17
N GLY A 231 -10.96 5.32 -36.56
CA GLY A 231 -9.68 5.18 -37.27
C GLY A 231 -8.49 5.69 -36.45
N ASP A 232 -7.73 6.64 -37.02
CA ASP A 232 -6.60 7.32 -36.37
C ASP A 232 -7.03 8.49 -35.47
N ALA A 233 -8.28 8.95 -35.56
CA ALA A 233 -8.82 9.99 -34.70
C ALA A 233 -9.27 9.41 -33.36
N ILE A 234 -8.62 9.86 -32.27
CA ILE A 234 -8.87 9.37 -30.92
C ILE A 234 -9.34 10.52 -30.06
N ARG A 235 -10.57 10.41 -29.56
CA ARG A 235 -11.17 11.39 -28.67
C ARG A 235 -10.91 10.98 -27.22
N PHE A 236 -9.94 11.65 -26.60
CA PHE A 236 -9.69 11.48 -25.17
C PHE A 236 -10.82 12.05 -24.32
N HIS A 237 -11.00 11.48 -23.13
CA HIS A 237 -11.95 11.98 -22.14
C HIS A 237 -11.52 13.38 -21.66
N PRO A 238 -12.42 14.39 -21.61
CA PRO A 238 -12.08 15.77 -21.20
C PRO A 238 -11.35 15.85 -19.86
N THR A 239 -11.83 15.10 -18.86
CA THR A 239 -11.19 15.03 -17.54
C THR A 239 -9.77 14.45 -17.56
N LEU A 240 -9.44 13.56 -18.50
CA LEU A 240 -8.06 13.12 -18.69
C LEU A 240 -7.21 14.24 -19.29
N LEU A 241 -7.76 15.03 -20.21
CA LEU A 241 -7.07 16.18 -20.78
C LEU A 241 -6.81 17.27 -19.71
N GLU A 242 -7.77 17.52 -18.82
CA GLU A 242 -7.59 18.40 -17.66
C GLU A 242 -6.46 17.91 -16.75
N LEU A 243 -6.46 16.61 -16.42
CA LEU A 243 -5.39 15.99 -15.63
C LEU A 243 -4.02 16.13 -16.32
N SER A 244 -3.97 15.89 -17.63
CA SER A 244 -2.75 16.02 -18.43
C SER A 244 -2.24 17.45 -18.47
N THR A 245 -3.16 18.42 -18.51
CA THR A 245 -2.85 19.84 -18.45
C THR A 245 -2.29 20.21 -17.08
N TRP A 246 -2.90 19.71 -16.00
CA TRP A 246 -2.42 19.98 -14.64
C TRP A 246 -1.01 19.41 -14.39
N TYR A 247 -0.79 18.14 -14.76
CA TYR A 247 0.47 17.43 -14.50
C TYR A 247 1.51 17.54 -15.62
N ARG A 248 1.17 18.22 -16.73
CA ARG A 248 2.05 18.48 -17.89
C ARG A 248 2.62 17.21 -18.53
N PHE A 249 1.78 16.18 -18.70
CA PHE A 249 2.14 14.98 -19.47
C PHE A 249 1.34 14.89 -20.77
N GLU A 250 1.84 14.15 -21.74
CA GLU A 250 1.15 13.86 -23.00
C GLU A 250 0.38 12.54 -22.89
N PRO A 251 -0.96 12.53 -22.98
CA PRO A 251 -1.73 11.31 -23.12
C PRO A 251 -1.61 10.81 -24.56
N ARG A 252 -1.17 9.57 -24.75
CA ARG A 252 -0.99 8.98 -26.07
C ARG A 252 -1.68 7.62 -26.16
N PRO A 253 -2.45 7.35 -27.21
CA PRO A 253 -3.10 6.05 -27.36
C PRO A 253 -2.10 5.02 -27.89
N VAL A 254 -2.30 3.77 -27.53
CA VAL A 254 -1.55 2.66 -28.14
C VAL A 254 -2.07 2.40 -29.56
N ALA A 255 -1.16 2.19 -30.51
CA ALA A 255 -1.50 1.90 -31.90
C ALA A 255 -2.10 0.47 -32.03
N PRO A 256 -3.17 0.25 -32.82
CA PRO A 256 -3.92 -1.02 -32.81
C PRO A 256 -3.20 -2.22 -33.43
N ALA A 257 -2.10 -2.02 -34.15
CA ALA A 257 -1.57 -3.01 -35.10
C ALA A 257 -0.19 -3.59 -34.76
N ARG A 258 0.33 -3.41 -33.53
CA ARG A 258 1.65 -3.96 -33.14
C ARG A 258 1.55 -4.78 -31.86
N GLY A 259 1.22 -6.07 -31.99
CA GLY A 259 1.17 -7.04 -30.89
C GLY A 259 2.44 -7.10 -30.02
N ASN A 260 3.58 -6.67 -30.57
CA ASN A 260 4.88 -6.59 -29.89
C ASN A 260 4.96 -5.48 -28.82
N GLU A 261 4.07 -4.49 -28.87
CA GLU A 261 4.06 -3.39 -27.90
C GLU A 261 3.22 -3.74 -26.67
N LYS A 262 2.25 -4.66 -26.75
CA LYS A 262 1.21 -4.89 -25.73
C LYS A 262 1.73 -5.57 -24.44
N GLY A 263 2.84 -6.32 -24.52
CA GLY A 263 3.27 -7.23 -23.46
C GLY A 263 3.84 -6.63 -22.16
N ARG A 264 4.08 -5.32 -22.03
CA ARG A 264 4.74 -4.75 -20.81
C ARG A 264 3.81 -4.75 -19.60
N VAL A 265 2.63 -4.14 -19.74
CA VAL A 265 1.64 -4.06 -18.66
C VAL A 265 0.93 -5.40 -18.47
N GLU A 266 0.64 -6.13 -19.55
CA GLU A 266 0.09 -7.49 -19.45
C GLU A 266 1.02 -8.45 -18.70
N ARG A 267 2.34 -8.40 -18.93
CA ARG A 267 3.30 -9.21 -18.14
C ARG A 267 3.38 -8.75 -16.69
N ALA A 268 3.28 -7.45 -16.42
CA ALA A 268 3.25 -6.94 -15.05
C ALA A 268 1.96 -7.37 -14.31
N ILE A 269 0.80 -7.24 -14.95
CA ILE A 269 -0.49 -7.70 -14.43
C ILE A 269 -0.45 -9.21 -14.21
N ARG A 270 0.09 -9.98 -15.15
CA ARG A 270 0.28 -11.44 -15.02
C ARG A 270 1.22 -11.77 -13.87
N TYR A 271 2.35 -11.08 -13.73
CA TYR A 271 3.25 -11.26 -12.59
C TYR A 271 2.57 -10.98 -11.25
N VAL A 272 1.81 -9.88 -11.16
CA VAL A 272 1.04 -9.57 -9.96
C VAL A 272 -0.01 -10.64 -9.71
N ARG A 273 -0.74 -11.08 -10.74
CA ARG A 273 -1.77 -12.11 -10.61
C ARG A 273 -1.18 -13.46 -10.18
N ASP A 274 -0.10 -13.90 -10.79
CA ASP A 274 0.40 -15.27 -10.66
C ASP A 274 1.44 -15.42 -9.54
N ASN A 275 2.15 -14.35 -9.14
CA ASN A 275 3.17 -14.42 -8.08
C ASN A 275 2.82 -13.62 -6.82
N PHE A 276 2.05 -12.54 -6.92
CA PHE A 276 1.66 -11.75 -5.76
C PHE A 276 0.25 -12.09 -5.26
N PHE A 277 -0.72 -12.25 -6.16
CA PHE A 277 -2.12 -12.45 -5.82
C PHE A 277 -2.47 -13.93 -5.68
N ALA A 278 -1.91 -14.80 -6.52
CA ALA A 278 -2.11 -16.24 -6.44
C ALA A 278 -1.64 -16.77 -5.08
N ALA A 279 -2.53 -17.50 -4.41
CA ALA A 279 -2.33 -18.08 -3.08
C ALA A 279 -2.09 -17.08 -1.93
N ARG A 280 -2.19 -15.75 -2.15
CA ARG A 280 -2.34 -14.78 -1.06
C ARG A 280 -3.81 -14.52 -0.86
N SER A 281 -4.37 -15.12 0.18
CA SER A 281 -5.73 -14.84 0.63
C SER A 281 -5.78 -13.38 1.09
N LEU A 282 -6.33 -12.51 0.25
CA LEU A 282 -6.76 -11.14 0.62
C LEU A 282 -7.91 -11.13 1.64
N HIS A 283 -8.11 -12.23 2.36
CA HIS A 283 -8.97 -12.37 3.51
C HIS A 283 -8.17 -12.34 4.80
N LEU A 284 -7.15 -11.48 4.94
CA LEU A 284 -6.47 -11.29 6.23
C LEU A 284 -7.50 -11.00 7.34
N SER A 285 -8.53 -10.22 7.04
CA SER A 285 -9.66 -10.01 7.95
C SER A 285 -10.50 -11.26 8.21
N GLY A 286 -10.62 -12.17 7.25
CA GLY A 286 -11.36 -13.41 7.40
C GLY A 286 -10.58 -14.42 8.23
N ALA A 287 -9.29 -14.57 7.97
CA ALA A 287 -8.37 -15.38 8.76
C ALA A 287 -8.33 -14.91 10.22
N VAL A 288 -8.19 -13.61 10.46
CA VAL A 288 -8.25 -13.05 11.82
C VAL A 288 -9.57 -13.36 12.52
N VAL A 289 -10.71 -13.14 11.84
CA VAL A 289 -12.02 -13.41 12.44
C VAL A 289 -12.20 -14.91 12.71
N ALA A 290 -11.72 -15.78 11.82
CA ALA A 290 -11.77 -17.22 12.01
C ALA A 290 -10.89 -17.66 13.21
N GLU A 291 -9.67 -17.14 13.32
CA GLU A 291 -8.78 -17.44 14.46
C GLU A 291 -9.37 -16.95 15.79
N VAL A 292 -9.96 -15.75 15.81
CA VAL A 292 -10.62 -15.19 17.00
C VAL A 292 -11.88 -15.98 17.37
N ALA A 293 -12.65 -16.44 16.38
CA ALA A 293 -13.82 -17.28 16.61
C ALA A 293 -13.44 -18.68 17.14
N ALA A 294 -12.36 -19.26 16.60
CA ALA A 294 -11.84 -20.55 17.04
C ALA A 294 -11.14 -20.49 18.41
N ASN A 295 -10.59 -19.33 18.79
CA ASN A 295 -9.83 -19.14 20.02
C ASN A 295 -10.31 -17.88 20.78
N PRO A 296 -11.49 -17.91 21.42
CA PRO A 296 -11.97 -16.78 22.21
C PRO A 296 -10.99 -16.41 23.32
N GLY A 297 -10.60 -15.15 23.40
CA GLY A 297 -9.60 -14.66 24.35
C GLY A 297 -8.17 -14.63 23.80
N ILE A 298 -7.93 -15.02 22.54
CA ILE A 298 -6.60 -15.01 21.94
C ILE A 298 -5.93 -13.63 22.03
N HIS A 299 -4.69 -13.60 22.52
CA HIS A 299 -3.93 -12.37 22.61
C HIS A 299 -3.36 -11.92 21.27
N THR A 300 -3.15 -10.60 21.13
CA THR A 300 -2.58 -10.02 19.90
C THR A 300 -1.27 -10.67 19.49
N ARG A 301 -0.40 -11.03 20.46
CA ARG A 301 0.88 -11.71 20.16
C ARG A 301 0.66 -13.08 19.51
N GLU A 302 -0.14 -13.94 20.13
CA GLU A 302 -0.45 -15.28 19.61
C GLU A 302 -1.17 -15.20 18.26
N LEU A 303 -2.03 -14.19 18.08
CA LEU A 303 -2.70 -13.95 16.81
C LEU A 303 -1.71 -13.59 15.69
N HIS A 304 -0.63 -12.86 16.00
CA HIS A 304 0.47 -12.59 15.06
C HIS A 304 1.30 -13.84 14.75
N GLU A 305 1.42 -14.80 15.68
CA GLU A 305 2.10 -16.07 15.46
C GLU A 305 1.27 -16.99 14.54
N ARG A 306 -0.05 -17.02 14.73
CA ARG A 306 -1.00 -17.81 13.91
C ARG A 306 -1.32 -17.19 12.56
N VAL A 307 -1.28 -15.86 12.48
CA VAL A 307 -1.50 -15.08 11.25
C VAL A 307 -0.28 -14.16 11.00
N PRO A 308 0.84 -14.72 10.51
CA PRO A 308 2.11 -13.98 10.35
C PRO A 308 1.99 -12.73 9.49
N GLU A 309 1.04 -12.69 8.55
CA GLU A 309 0.76 -11.54 7.69
C GLU A 309 0.40 -10.28 8.49
N LEU A 310 -0.10 -10.39 9.73
CA LEU A 310 -0.36 -9.25 10.61
C LEU A 310 0.91 -8.46 10.95
N SER A 311 2.07 -9.10 10.89
CA SER A 311 3.37 -8.49 11.12
C SER A 311 3.87 -7.65 9.94
N THR A 312 3.20 -7.73 8.78
CA THR A 312 3.54 -6.95 7.58
C THR A 312 3.54 -5.46 7.90
N LYS A 313 4.66 -4.77 7.69
CA LYS A 313 4.79 -3.34 7.99
C LYS A 313 4.04 -2.50 6.96
N ILE A 314 3.33 -1.50 7.45
CA ILE A 314 2.66 -0.47 6.66
C ILE A 314 3.09 0.91 7.16
N THR A 315 3.20 1.85 6.22
CA THR A 315 3.47 3.24 6.54
C THR A 315 2.18 3.96 6.96
N VAL A 316 2.24 4.70 8.06
CA VAL A 316 1.15 5.50 8.63
C VAL A 316 1.65 6.92 8.91
N GLY A 317 0.73 7.89 8.89
CA GLY A 317 1.06 9.31 9.07
C GLY A 317 1.56 9.96 7.79
N SER A 318 1.86 11.27 7.88
CA SER A 318 2.36 12.08 6.78
C SER A 318 3.45 13.04 7.26
N GLY A 319 4.40 13.34 6.38
CA GLY A 319 5.51 14.24 6.68
C GLY A 319 6.36 13.75 7.85
N LYS A 320 6.64 14.63 8.81
CA LYS A 320 7.43 14.31 10.01
C LYS A 320 6.79 13.27 10.95
N TRP A 321 5.51 12.96 10.75
CA TRP A 321 4.75 12.01 11.57
C TRP A 321 4.64 10.62 10.92
N THR A 322 5.43 10.36 9.88
CA THR A 322 5.45 9.08 9.20
C THR A 322 6.13 8.01 10.06
N SER A 323 5.44 6.89 10.29
CA SER A 323 5.96 5.73 11.03
C SER A 323 5.61 4.42 10.34
N GLU A 324 6.41 3.37 10.59
CA GLU A 324 6.11 2.01 10.16
C GLU A 324 5.50 1.21 11.30
N VAL A 325 4.30 0.67 11.08
CA VAL A 325 3.61 -0.18 12.07
C VAL A 325 3.18 -1.48 11.42
N PRO A 326 3.04 -2.58 12.18
CA PRO A 326 2.41 -3.80 11.67
C PRO A 326 0.98 -3.54 11.22
N VAL A 327 0.54 -4.15 10.13
CA VAL A 327 -0.85 -4.04 9.63
C VAL A 327 -1.86 -4.48 10.68
N GLY A 328 -1.50 -5.46 11.54
CA GLY A 328 -2.34 -5.94 12.64
C GLY A 328 -2.78 -4.83 13.60
N SER A 329 -1.89 -3.86 13.88
CA SER A 329 -2.21 -2.73 14.78
C SER A 329 -3.39 -1.88 14.31
N ARG A 330 -3.65 -1.83 13.00
CA ARG A 330 -4.77 -1.08 12.42
C ARG A 330 -5.93 -2.00 12.05
N LEU A 331 -5.63 -3.19 11.55
CA LEU A 331 -6.65 -4.14 11.13
C LEU A 331 -7.55 -4.56 12.30
N LEU A 332 -6.97 -4.90 13.46
CA LEU A 332 -7.74 -5.34 14.62
C LEU A 332 -8.70 -4.24 15.11
N VAL A 333 -8.23 -2.99 15.13
CA VAL A 333 -9.08 -1.83 15.45
C VAL A 333 -10.22 -1.68 14.44
N CYS A 334 -9.93 -1.78 13.14
CA CYS A 334 -10.97 -1.72 12.11
C CYS A 334 -12.00 -2.85 12.23
N LEU A 335 -11.57 -4.07 12.57
CA LEU A 335 -12.48 -5.20 12.78
C LEU A 335 -13.35 -5.01 14.03
N ALA A 336 -12.79 -4.41 15.08
CA ALA A 336 -13.52 -4.05 16.28
C ALA A 336 -14.57 -2.96 16.01
N MET A 337 -14.20 -1.89 15.29
CA MET A 337 -15.13 -0.84 14.87
C MET A 337 -16.23 -1.36 13.94
N GLN A 338 -15.93 -2.42 13.18
CA GLN A 338 -16.92 -3.11 12.34
C GLN A 338 -17.74 -4.14 13.12
N LEU A 339 -17.60 -4.23 14.45
CA LEU A 339 -18.27 -5.24 15.28
C LEU A 339 -18.12 -6.65 14.71
N ARG A 340 -16.90 -7.01 14.29
CA ARG A 340 -16.56 -8.38 13.86
C ARG A 340 -15.80 -9.14 14.95
N ILE A 341 -15.04 -8.39 15.76
CA ILE A 341 -14.34 -8.87 16.95
C ILE A 341 -14.54 -7.83 18.07
N ALA A 342 -14.33 -8.21 19.31
CA ALA A 342 -14.35 -7.34 20.47
C ALA A 342 -13.16 -7.64 21.38
N ARG A 343 -12.84 -6.71 22.29
CA ARG A 343 -11.86 -6.97 23.34
C ARG A 343 -12.46 -7.94 24.33
N ALA A 344 -11.72 -9.01 24.64
CA ALA A 344 -12.03 -9.94 25.72
C ALA A 344 -11.41 -9.45 27.04
N ALA A 345 -11.51 -10.26 28.09
CA ALA A 345 -10.93 -9.96 29.39
C ALA A 345 -9.43 -9.60 29.30
N THR A 346 -9.02 -8.65 30.14
CA THR A 346 -7.62 -8.24 30.30
C THR A 346 -6.85 -9.27 31.12
N SER A 347 -5.57 -9.49 30.83
CA SER A 347 -4.71 -10.41 31.60
C SER A 347 -4.26 -9.82 32.95
N GLY A 348 -5.01 -8.86 33.49
CA GLY A 348 -4.65 -8.07 34.67
C GLY A 348 -5.68 -6.99 34.94
N SER A 349 -5.28 -5.92 35.63
CA SER A 349 -6.18 -4.81 35.97
C SER A 349 -6.69 -4.09 34.72
N TRP A 350 -7.79 -3.36 34.86
CA TRP A 350 -8.39 -2.56 33.78
C TRP A 350 -7.43 -1.52 33.15
N ARG A 351 -6.30 -1.23 33.81
CA ARG A 351 -5.25 -0.32 33.32
C ARG A 351 -4.31 -0.95 32.30
N THR A 352 -4.29 -2.28 32.18
CA THR A 352 -3.43 -2.94 31.21
C THR A 352 -3.99 -2.83 29.79
N SER A 353 -3.13 -2.46 28.83
CA SER A 353 -3.45 -2.53 27.41
C SER A 353 -3.34 -3.95 26.85
N GLN A 354 -3.07 -4.95 27.70
CA GLN A 354 -3.01 -6.36 27.32
C GLN A 354 -4.36 -7.02 27.54
N TYR A 355 -5.03 -7.32 26.44
CA TYR A 355 -6.35 -7.95 26.41
C TYR A 355 -6.40 -9.01 25.32
N GLY A 356 -7.31 -9.98 25.50
CA GLY A 356 -7.64 -10.95 24.47
C GLY A 356 -8.59 -10.39 23.42
N TRP A 357 -8.85 -11.15 22.36
CA TRP A 357 -9.88 -10.85 21.38
C TRP A 357 -10.94 -11.95 21.37
N CYS A 358 -12.20 -11.57 21.24
CA CYS A 358 -13.32 -12.49 21.08
C CYS A 358 -14.20 -12.06 19.89
N GLN A 359 -15.13 -12.91 19.49
CA GLN A 359 -16.13 -12.52 18.50
C GLN A 359 -17.04 -11.42 19.08
N ALA A 360 -17.31 -10.39 18.29
CA ALA A 360 -18.27 -9.36 18.71
C ALA A 360 -19.69 -9.95 18.76
N PRO A 361 -20.56 -9.45 19.66
CA PRO A 361 -21.96 -9.84 19.67
C PRO A 361 -22.62 -9.48 18.33
N ASP A 362 -23.50 -10.34 17.86
CA ASP A 362 -24.31 -10.03 16.68
C ASP A 362 -25.39 -9.04 17.09
N VAL A 363 -25.27 -7.81 16.58
CA VAL A 363 -26.19 -6.72 16.88
C VAL A 363 -26.73 -6.13 15.59
N GLN A 364 -28.03 -5.84 15.60
CA GLN A 364 -28.66 -5.13 14.49
C GLN A 364 -28.03 -3.74 14.36
N ARG A 365 -27.56 -3.42 13.15
CA ARG A 365 -26.89 -2.14 12.89
C ARG A 365 -27.90 -1.15 12.34
N PRO A 366 -28.04 0.04 12.95
CA PRO A 366 -28.85 1.09 12.36
C PRO A 366 -28.24 1.52 11.02
N SER A 367 -29.06 2.11 10.17
CA SER A 367 -28.57 2.87 9.03
C SER A 367 -27.64 4.00 9.49
N VAL A 368 -26.83 4.52 8.58
CA VAL A 368 -25.91 5.64 8.89
C VAL A 368 -26.69 6.87 9.37
N GLU A 369 -27.91 7.06 8.89
CA GLU A 369 -28.75 8.19 9.27
C GLU A 369 -29.32 8.04 10.68
N GLU A 370 -29.92 6.88 10.97
CA GLU A 370 -30.40 6.53 12.31
C GLU A 370 -29.25 6.56 13.34
N GLY A 371 -28.06 6.08 12.96
CA GLY A 371 -26.90 6.10 13.85
C GLY A 371 -26.40 7.52 14.17
N ARG A 372 -26.53 8.47 13.24
CA ARG A 372 -26.22 9.88 13.51
C ARG A 372 -27.24 10.52 14.43
N LEU A 373 -28.52 10.26 14.16
CA LEU A 373 -29.63 10.75 14.99
C LEU A 373 -29.46 10.26 16.43
N TRP A 374 -29.26 8.95 16.59
CA TRP A 374 -29.06 8.31 17.89
C TRP A 374 -27.83 8.85 18.61
N LEU A 375 -26.72 9.07 17.90
CA LEU A 375 -25.50 9.64 18.49
C LEU A 375 -25.72 11.05 19.02
N VAL A 376 -26.39 11.92 18.25
CA VAL A 376 -26.70 13.29 18.66
C VAL A 376 -27.67 13.29 19.84
N GLN A 377 -28.72 12.47 19.79
CA GLN A 377 -29.68 12.33 20.88
C GLN A 377 -29.02 11.88 22.19
N ARG A 378 -28.15 10.85 22.15
CA ARG A 378 -27.44 10.38 23.35
C ARG A 378 -26.44 11.39 23.90
N TYR A 379 -25.85 12.20 23.03
CA TYR A 379 -24.96 13.26 23.45
C TYR A 379 -25.74 14.39 24.15
N LEU A 380 -26.88 14.81 23.60
CA LEU A 380 -27.80 15.77 24.25
C LEU A 380 -28.34 15.23 25.58
N ASP A 381 -28.77 13.97 25.60
CA ASP A 381 -29.27 13.31 26.82
C ASP A 381 -28.25 13.33 27.97
N ARG A 382 -26.96 13.20 27.65
CA ARG A 382 -25.92 13.12 28.68
C ARG A 382 -25.24 14.45 29.01
N PHE A 383 -25.08 15.33 28.03
CA PHE A 383 -24.30 16.56 28.15
C PHE A 383 -25.14 17.82 27.91
N GLY A 384 -26.41 17.71 27.51
CA GLY A 384 -27.28 18.86 27.30
C GLY A 384 -27.42 19.73 28.56
N PRO A 385 -27.51 21.06 28.41
CA PRO A 385 -27.46 21.83 27.16
C PRO A 385 -26.07 21.88 26.49
N VAL A 386 -26.01 21.70 25.16
CA VAL A 386 -24.76 21.77 24.36
C VAL A 386 -24.91 22.63 23.12
N THR A 387 -23.85 23.35 22.74
CA THR A 387 -23.87 24.14 21.50
C THR A 387 -23.71 23.26 20.27
N THR A 388 -24.09 23.77 19.09
CA THR A 388 -23.78 23.09 17.82
C THR A 388 -22.28 22.89 17.62
N ALA A 389 -21.42 23.75 18.17
CA ALA A 389 -19.97 23.62 18.09
C ALA A 389 -19.46 22.41 18.90
N ASP A 390 -20.04 22.17 20.08
CA ASP A 390 -19.72 21.02 20.92
C ASP A 390 -20.11 19.71 20.25
N ILE A 391 -21.35 19.62 19.75
CA ILE A 391 -21.86 18.43 19.04
C ILE A 391 -20.93 18.09 17.87
N ARG A 392 -20.58 19.07 17.04
CA ARG A 392 -19.69 18.86 15.87
C ARG A 392 -18.31 18.40 16.29
N TRP A 393 -17.73 19.02 17.32
CA TRP A 393 -16.39 18.71 17.78
C TRP A 393 -16.30 17.30 18.36
N TRP A 394 -17.25 16.93 19.23
CA TRP A 394 -17.24 15.64 19.91
C TRP A 394 -17.62 14.49 18.97
N THR A 395 -18.65 14.66 18.14
CA THR A 395 -19.11 13.60 17.21
C THR A 395 -18.30 13.50 15.92
N GLY A 396 -17.61 14.57 15.52
CA GLY A 396 -16.94 14.68 14.22
C GLY A 396 -17.90 14.86 13.02
N LEU A 397 -19.19 15.11 13.26
CA LEU A 397 -20.18 15.34 12.21
C LEU A 397 -20.01 16.72 11.56
N THR A 398 -20.40 16.82 10.29
CA THR A 398 -20.44 18.12 9.59
C THR A 398 -21.57 18.99 10.11
N ALA A 399 -21.49 20.31 9.94
CA ALA A 399 -22.55 21.23 10.34
C ALA A 399 -23.92 20.87 9.72
N ALA A 400 -23.94 20.45 8.46
CA ALA A 400 -25.16 20.01 7.78
C ALA A 400 -25.74 18.71 8.38
N GLN A 401 -24.88 17.78 8.81
CA GLN A 401 -25.32 16.54 9.45
C GLN A 401 -25.89 16.78 10.84
N VAL A 402 -25.26 17.67 11.62
CA VAL A 402 -25.77 18.05 12.95
C VAL A 402 -27.11 18.76 12.81
N ARG A 403 -27.23 19.73 11.90
CA ARG A 403 -28.51 20.42 11.64
C ARG A 403 -29.62 19.42 11.30
N LYS A 404 -29.37 18.53 10.33
CA LYS A 404 -30.34 17.49 9.95
C LYS A 404 -30.75 16.59 11.13
N ALA A 405 -29.83 16.29 12.04
CA ALA A 405 -30.15 15.49 13.22
C ALA A 405 -30.99 16.28 14.24
N LEU A 406 -30.65 17.54 14.50
CA LEU A 406 -31.41 18.43 15.38
C LEU A 406 -32.83 18.68 14.84
N ASP A 407 -32.97 18.95 13.53
CA ASP A 407 -34.26 19.13 12.87
C ASP A 407 -35.18 17.89 12.97
N ALA A 408 -34.60 16.71 13.20
CA ALA A 408 -35.30 15.43 13.31
C ALA A 408 -35.52 14.99 14.77
N LEU A 409 -34.97 15.70 15.75
CA LEU A 409 -35.17 15.44 17.18
C LEU A 409 -36.13 16.47 17.75
N ASP A 410 -36.84 16.06 18.79
CA ASP A 410 -37.56 17.00 19.66
C ASP A 410 -36.54 17.62 20.62
N VAL A 411 -36.07 18.82 20.29
CA VAL A 411 -35.04 19.57 21.03
C VAL A 411 -35.49 21.02 21.23
N GLU A 412 -35.09 21.59 22.36
CA GLU A 412 -35.35 22.98 22.70
C GLU A 412 -34.07 23.80 22.61
N ALA A 413 -34.18 25.01 22.06
CA ALA A 413 -33.10 25.98 22.06
C ALA A 413 -33.12 26.77 23.37
N VAL A 414 -31.97 26.85 24.05
CA VAL A 414 -31.79 27.60 25.29
C VAL A 414 -30.64 28.60 25.15
N ALA A 415 -30.82 29.79 25.70
CA ALA A 415 -29.77 30.80 25.75
C ALA A 415 -28.71 30.42 26.78
N VAL A 416 -27.44 30.50 26.38
CA VAL A 416 -26.26 30.33 27.24
C VAL A 416 -25.31 31.50 27.00
N ASP A 417 -24.35 31.73 27.90
CA ASP A 417 -23.42 32.87 27.80
C ASP A 417 -22.68 32.92 26.45
N ASP A 418 -22.37 31.75 25.88
CA ASP A 418 -21.65 31.58 24.62
C ASP A 418 -22.58 31.43 23.38
N GLY A 419 -23.86 31.78 23.51
CA GLY A 419 -24.84 31.82 22.42
C GLY A 419 -26.06 30.92 22.64
N GLU A 420 -26.32 30.02 21.68
CA GLU A 420 -27.48 29.12 21.70
C GLU A 420 -27.02 27.68 21.89
N ALA A 421 -27.65 26.98 22.83
CA ALA A 421 -27.46 25.57 23.12
C ALA A 421 -28.75 24.78 22.91
N TRP A 422 -28.60 23.47 22.78
CA TRP A 422 -29.69 22.53 22.53
C TRP A 422 -29.82 21.58 23.72
N ILE A 423 -31.05 21.36 24.17
CA ILE A 423 -31.41 20.45 25.27
C ILE A 423 -32.57 19.54 24.84
N LEU A 424 -32.68 18.35 25.44
CA LEU A 424 -33.89 17.53 25.27
C LEU A 424 -35.00 18.04 26.22
N PRO A 425 -36.27 17.99 25.80
CA PRO A 425 -37.40 18.37 26.64
C PRO A 425 -37.42 17.61 27.97
N GLY A 426 -37.79 18.31 29.04
CA GLY A 426 -37.94 17.72 30.37
C GLY A 426 -36.63 17.43 31.13
N GLN A 427 -35.47 17.80 30.58
CA GLN A 427 -34.22 17.79 31.34
C GLN A 427 -34.21 18.96 32.35
N LEU A 428 -34.14 18.62 33.64
CA LEU A 428 -34.01 19.59 34.72
C LEU A 428 -32.53 19.87 34.99
N LEU A 429 -32.14 21.15 35.04
CA LEU A 429 -30.84 21.56 35.54
C LEU A 429 -30.87 21.49 37.08
N PRO A 430 -29.94 20.77 37.73
CA PRO A 430 -29.91 20.67 39.18
C PRO A 430 -29.56 22.03 39.81
N GLU A 431 -30.26 22.40 40.89
CA GLU A 431 -30.09 23.68 41.59
C GLU A 431 -28.74 23.79 42.33
N ALA A 432 -28.22 22.69 42.87
CA ALA A 432 -26.89 22.59 43.47
C ALA A 432 -26.35 21.16 43.35
N LEU A 433 -25.07 21.01 43.01
CA LEU A 433 -24.41 19.71 42.77
C LEU A 433 -23.51 19.29 43.94
N GLY A 434 -23.20 20.21 44.87
CA GLY A 434 -22.29 19.97 45.98
C GLY A 434 -20.87 19.69 45.48
N VAL A 435 -20.13 18.89 46.26
CA VAL A 435 -18.73 18.55 45.97
C VAL A 435 -18.62 17.19 45.28
N CYS A 436 -18.03 17.14 44.08
CA CYS A 436 -17.78 15.90 43.35
C CYS A 436 -16.28 15.70 43.06
N LEU A 437 -15.77 14.48 43.27
CA LEU A 437 -14.42 14.07 42.90
C LEU A 437 -14.50 13.15 41.69
N LEU A 438 -14.08 13.64 40.52
CA LEU A 438 -14.10 12.85 39.28
C LEU A 438 -12.70 12.31 38.96
N PRO A 439 -12.59 11.06 38.48
CA PRO A 439 -11.31 10.43 38.17
C PRO A 439 -10.64 11.04 36.93
N GLU A 440 -9.40 10.64 36.70
CA GLU A 440 -8.71 10.88 35.43
C GLU A 440 -9.52 10.33 34.25
N LEU A 441 -9.51 11.05 33.13
CA LEU A 441 -10.26 10.72 31.91
C LEU A 441 -11.78 10.62 32.09
N ASP A 442 -12.34 11.25 33.14
CA ASP A 442 -13.79 11.33 33.27
C ASP A 442 -14.42 12.05 32.05
N PRO A 443 -15.51 11.51 31.47
CA PRO A 443 -16.14 12.12 30.30
C PRO A 443 -16.69 13.53 30.53
N THR A 444 -17.02 13.90 31.77
CA THR A 444 -17.68 15.17 32.11
C THR A 444 -16.90 16.40 31.61
N PRO A 445 -15.62 16.62 31.99
CA PRO A 445 -14.81 17.72 31.45
C PRO A 445 -14.36 17.52 29.98
N MET A 446 -14.51 16.31 29.44
CA MET A 446 -14.08 15.96 28.08
C MET A 446 -15.21 16.06 27.04
N GLY A 447 -16.46 16.23 27.49
CA GLY A 447 -17.65 16.27 26.65
C GLY A 447 -17.76 17.53 25.78
N TYR A 448 -17.20 18.65 26.22
CA TYR A 448 -17.39 19.96 25.58
C TYR A 448 -16.15 20.43 24.82
N LYS A 449 -16.37 21.23 23.77
CA LYS A 449 -15.30 21.91 23.04
C LYS A 449 -14.83 23.13 23.83
N GLU A 450 -15.77 24.00 24.21
CA GLU A 450 -15.49 25.14 25.08
C GLU A 450 -15.63 24.71 26.54
N ARG A 451 -14.59 24.97 27.32
CA ARG A 451 -14.47 24.47 28.70
C ARG A 451 -14.32 25.57 29.74
N SER A 452 -14.17 26.82 29.31
CA SER A 452 -13.89 27.97 30.18
C SER A 452 -14.92 28.11 31.31
N TRP A 453 -16.20 27.86 31.02
CA TRP A 453 -17.32 28.08 31.94
C TRP A 453 -17.30 27.20 33.20
N PHE A 454 -16.80 25.97 33.12
CA PHE A 454 -16.57 25.13 34.31
C PHE A 454 -15.12 25.06 34.75
N LEU A 455 -14.17 25.29 33.85
CA LEU A 455 -12.77 24.98 34.09
C LEU A 455 -11.93 26.17 34.57
N GLY A 456 -12.36 27.39 34.29
CA GLY A 456 -11.62 28.62 34.61
C GLY A 456 -10.18 28.58 34.12
N ASN A 457 -9.23 29.02 34.97
CA ASN A 457 -7.81 29.10 34.64
C ASN A 457 -7.03 27.78 34.81
N HIS A 458 -7.70 26.66 35.07
CA HIS A 458 -7.04 25.40 35.44
C HIS A 458 -6.60 24.54 34.24
N GLY A 459 -6.87 25.00 33.01
CA GLY A 459 -6.69 24.21 31.77
C GLY A 459 -5.29 23.70 31.57
N GLY A 460 -4.30 24.58 31.65
CA GLY A 460 -2.89 24.22 31.43
C GLY A 460 -2.30 23.28 32.50
N VAL A 461 -3.01 23.06 33.61
CA VAL A 461 -2.57 22.17 34.69
C VAL A 461 -3.31 20.84 34.63
N LEU A 462 -4.62 20.87 34.38
CA LEU A 462 -5.46 19.68 34.42
C LEU A 462 -5.49 18.91 33.11
N PHE A 463 -5.19 19.56 31.98
CA PHE A 463 -5.15 18.92 30.68
C PHE A 463 -3.73 18.76 30.17
N ASP A 464 -3.41 17.57 29.66
CA ASP A 464 -2.18 17.36 28.91
C ASP A 464 -2.26 17.95 27.49
N ARG A 465 -1.15 17.92 26.75
CA ARG A 465 -1.08 18.43 25.37
C ARG A 465 -1.93 17.63 24.37
N ASN A 466 -2.37 16.42 24.74
CA ASN A 466 -3.21 15.56 23.92
C ASN A 466 -4.70 15.75 24.23
N GLY A 467 -5.05 16.58 25.22
CA GLY A 467 -6.42 16.84 25.64
C GLY A 467 -6.95 15.84 26.66
N ASN A 468 -6.09 15.05 27.32
CA ASN A 468 -6.47 14.16 28.41
C ASN A 468 -6.54 14.95 29.73
N VAL A 469 -7.60 14.72 30.51
CA VAL A 469 -7.83 15.39 31.79
C VAL A 469 -7.33 14.55 32.97
N GLY A 470 -6.68 15.20 33.93
CA GLY A 470 -6.36 14.66 35.25
C GLY A 470 -7.60 14.47 36.15
N PRO A 471 -7.45 13.93 37.36
CA PRO A 471 -8.54 13.88 38.33
C PRO A 471 -8.97 15.28 38.78
N THR A 472 -10.28 15.54 38.85
CA THR A 472 -10.85 16.88 39.07
C THR A 472 -11.72 16.96 40.32
N ILE A 473 -11.69 18.13 40.98
CA ILE A 473 -12.56 18.48 42.12
C ILE A 473 -13.56 19.51 41.63
N TRP A 474 -14.84 19.19 41.77
CA TRP A 474 -15.97 20.03 41.37
C TRP A 474 -16.71 20.55 42.60
N VAL A 475 -17.12 21.81 42.56
CA VAL A 475 -18.03 22.44 43.52
C VAL A 475 -19.10 23.15 42.69
N ASP A 476 -20.36 22.72 42.82
CA ASP A 476 -21.52 23.32 42.16
C ASP A 476 -21.30 23.57 40.66
N GLY A 477 -20.83 22.54 39.96
CA GLY A 477 -20.61 22.57 38.51
C GLY A 477 -19.31 23.26 38.06
N ARG A 478 -18.45 23.73 38.97
CA ARG A 478 -17.15 24.34 38.64
C ARG A 478 -15.97 23.55 39.18
N ILE A 479 -14.92 23.45 38.38
CA ILE A 479 -13.65 22.84 38.78
C ILE A 479 -12.86 23.82 39.66
N VAL A 480 -12.56 23.41 40.88
CA VAL A 480 -11.79 24.20 41.86
C VAL A 480 -10.38 23.66 42.08
N GLY A 481 -10.06 22.51 41.52
CA GLY A 481 -8.75 21.88 41.69
C GLY A 481 -8.66 20.46 41.15
N GLY A 482 -7.62 19.76 41.57
CA GLY A 482 -7.38 18.36 41.24
C GLY A 482 -6.99 17.55 42.47
N TRP A 483 -7.18 16.24 42.38
CA TRP A 483 -6.81 15.29 43.42
C TRP A 483 -5.90 14.21 42.85
N ALA A 484 -5.25 13.46 43.74
CA ALA A 484 -4.41 12.32 43.37
C ALA A 484 -4.50 11.27 44.46
N VAL A 485 -4.18 10.03 44.10
CA VAL A 485 -3.89 8.96 45.05
C VAL A 485 -2.41 8.62 44.95
N ASP A 486 -1.82 8.20 46.07
CA ASP A 486 -0.46 7.69 46.05
C ASP A 486 -0.38 6.28 45.45
N GLY A 487 0.82 5.69 45.44
CA GLY A 487 1.06 4.36 44.88
C GLY A 487 0.31 3.23 45.61
N GLU A 488 -0.18 3.48 46.82
CA GLU A 488 -0.97 2.53 47.63
C GLU A 488 -2.49 2.77 47.51
N GLY A 489 -2.90 3.78 46.73
CA GLY A 489 -4.30 4.13 46.55
C GLY A 489 -4.86 5.04 47.65
N VAL A 490 -4.01 5.60 48.52
CA VAL A 490 -4.42 6.52 49.57
C VAL A 490 -4.59 7.92 48.97
N PRO A 491 -5.72 8.62 49.21
CA PRO A 491 -5.92 9.98 48.74
C PRO A 491 -4.82 10.92 49.25
N VAL A 492 -4.07 11.51 48.33
CA VAL A 492 -3.15 12.61 48.61
C VAL A 492 -3.98 13.87 48.82
N LYS A 493 -3.54 14.75 49.73
CA LYS A 493 -4.23 16.01 50.07
C LYS A 493 -4.70 16.73 48.79
N PRO A 494 -6.02 17.01 48.64
CA PRO A 494 -6.56 17.67 47.47
C PRO A 494 -5.88 19.02 47.26
N ARG A 495 -5.54 19.34 46.01
CA ARG A 495 -4.95 20.63 45.65
C ARG A 495 -6.05 21.52 45.12
N LEU A 496 -6.67 22.27 46.03
CA LEU A 496 -7.50 23.41 45.69
C LEU A 496 -6.62 24.47 45.03
N ARG A 497 -7.04 24.94 43.87
CA ARG A 497 -6.37 26.01 43.11
C ARG A 497 -7.16 27.31 43.10
N THR A 498 -8.40 27.25 43.56
CA THR A 498 -9.25 28.40 43.88
C THR A 498 -9.46 28.42 45.40
N PRO A 499 -9.29 29.56 46.10
CA PRO A 499 -9.74 29.69 47.48
C PRO A 499 -11.24 29.40 47.56
N LEU A 500 -11.65 28.48 48.42
CA LEU A 500 -13.07 28.31 48.76
C LEU A 500 -13.39 29.40 49.78
N GLU A 501 -13.86 30.55 49.31
CA GLU A 501 -14.41 31.55 50.21
C GLU A 501 -15.65 30.95 50.88
N ARG A 502 -15.72 31.07 52.22
CA ARG A 502 -16.89 30.65 53.01
C ARG A 502 -18.07 31.57 52.69
N GLU A 503 -18.73 31.36 51.56
CA GLU A 503 -20.11 31.81 51.37
C GLU A 503 -20.99 30.57 51.16
N LEU A 504 -21.02 29.71 52.18
CA LEU A 504 -22.19 28.86 52.44
C LEU A 504 -23.14 29.70 53.31
N SER A 505 -23.75 30.72 52.73
CA SER A 505 -24.77 31.57 53.36
C SER A 505 -25.55 32.29 52.25
N GLY A 506 -26.71 31.72 51.88
CA GLY A 506 -27.63 32.31 50.90
C GLY A 506 -28.67 31.30 50.49
#